data_AF-A0AAJ5C4Q1-F1
#
_entry.id   AF-A0AAJ5C4Q1-F1
#
_cell.length_a   1.000
_cell.length_b   1.000
_cell.length_c   1.000
_cell.angle_alpha   90.00
_cell.angle_beta   90.00
_cell.angle_gamma   90.00
#
_symmetry.space_group_name_H-M   'P 1'
#
loop_
_entity.id
_entity.type
_entity.pdbx_description
1 polymer ?
#
loop_
_entity_poly.entity_id
_entity_poly.type
_entity_poly.pdbx_seq_one_letter_code
_entity_poly.pdbx_strand_id
1 'polypeptide(L)'
;MSTAPPPTRPATGRKRAPSFSEAVASVPQNANAQDETADPAVADRIAAAERAALNDPIASSTSTNAAKKAKYQHQDAEIYRSQGLLKDITNFRWMTAPVSSFQLAAIFVLAYFNWNFFIGTKQNNPITPFLMLSHRVPQSEVILDSLPPKDSIQKALQDLIPRSAESLQARYQKGYNDLLFLVFYVIVFSFLRQSTTLFIFKPFAKWWGIKSESKQARFTEQGYAVLYWGSAAALGLYVMSFQDSWWFNLEHLWLKYPHWQMRSELKLYYLLQFAFWLQQALVMLLRLEKPRKDYYELVAHHLVTLWLIGWSYLINLTMIGTTVFVCMDIPDTWLGFSKALNYMGLDNVTVVIFAVFMVIWTYFRIYLSAATLHSVWYQFELIPRYAREWEPEKGWWLVSWMKYQIFAPLFLLLLLNLFWYVLMWRIMFKAIRGTVADEREDGEDDDEEEEDKKKQ
;
A
#
# COMPACT_ATOMS: atom_id res chain seq x y z
N MET A 1 35.54 -42.55 -56.75
CA MET A 1 35.87 -41.43 -55.84
C MET A 1 34.57 -40.93 -55.25
N SER A 2 34.31 -41.29 -54.00
CA SER A 2 33.08 -40.99 -53.25
C SER A 2 33.28 -39.68 -52.48
N THR A 3 32.42 -38.70 -52.71
CA THR A 3 32.48 -37.38 -52.05
C THR A 3 31.63 -37.41 -50.78
N ALA A 4 32.30 -37.43 -49.63
CA ALA A 4 31.66 -37.30 -48.32
C ALA A 4 31.17 -35.84 -48.10
N PRO A 5 30.02 -35.61 -47.44
CA PRO A 5 29.56 -34.28 -47.07
C PRO A 5 30.33 -33.73 -45.85
N PRO A 6 30.42 -32.39 -45.68
CA PRO A 6 31.20 -31.78 -44.61
C PRO A 6 30.51 -31.92 -43.24
N PRO A 7 31.27 -31.90 -42.13
CA PRO A 7 30.72 -32.12 -40.79
C PRO A 7 29.85 -30.93 -40.33
N THR A 8 28.64 -31.23 -39.89
CA THR A 8 27.73 -30.29 -39.22
C THR A 8 28.27 -29.93 -37.84
N ARG A 9 28.54 -28.64 -37.63
CA ARG A 9 28.92 -28.08 -36.32
C ARG A 9 27.69 -28.13 -35.38
N PRO A 10 27.79 -28.64 -34.15
CA PRO A 10 26.68 -28.62 -33.21
C PRO A 10 26.36 -27.16 -32.86
N ALA A 11 25.11 -26.76 -33.09
CA ALA A 11 24.57 -25.49 -32.66
C ALA A 11 24.39 -25.51 -31.13
N THR A 12 25.43 -25.18 -30.39
CA THR A 12 25.31 -24.86 -28.98
C THR A 12 24.65 -23.49 -28.87
N GLY A 13 23.33 -23.50 -28.72
CA GLY A 13 22.57 -22.32 -28.30
C GLY A 13 23.07 -21.87 -26.93
N ARG A 14 23.98 -20.88 -26.90
CA ARG A 14 24.28 -20.15 -25.68
C ARG A 14 22.99 -19.45 -25.25
N LYS A 15 22.31 -19.99 -24.23
CA LYS A 15 21.27 -19.26 -23.49
C LYS A 15 21.91 -17.94 -23.02
N ARG A 16 21.31 -16.82 -23.41
CA ARG A 16 21.78 -15.47 -23.07
C ARG A 16 21.60 -15.31 -21.56
N ALA A 17 22.63 -14.82 -20.87
CA ALA A 17 22.52 -14.51 -19.44
C ALA A 17 21.33 -13.57 -19.20
N PRO A 18 20.54 -13.76 -18.12
CA PRO A 18 19.43 -12.89 -17.78
C PRO A 18 19.91 -11.44 -17.68
N SER A 19 19.12 -10.51 -18.21
CA SER A 19 19.46 -9.09 -18.14
C SER A 19 19.21 -8.58 -16.71
N PHE A 20 19.94 -7.54 -16.28
CA PHE A 20 19.72 -6.89 -14.99
C PHE A 20 18.24 -6.55 -14.73
N SER A 21 17.47 -6.30 -15.80
CA SER A 21 16.05 -6.01 -15.68
C SER A 21 15.25 -7.17 -15.08
N GLU A 22 15.55 -8.41 -15.44
CA GLU A 22 14.88 -9.59 -14.92
C GLU A 22 15.15 -9.80 -13.42
N ALA A 23 16.28 -9.28 -12.91
CA ALA A 23 16.56 -9.23 -11.48
C ALA A 23 15.78 -8.11 -10.77
N VAL A 24 15.50 -6.98 -11.41
CA VAL A 24 14.63 -5.95 -10.81
C VAL A 24 13.17 -6.42 -10.72
N ALA A 25 12.72 -7.25 -11.67
CA ALA A 25 11.41 -7.88 -11.64
C ALA A 25 11.19 -8.73 -10.36
N SER A 26 12.25 -9.40 -9.90
CA SER A 26 12.21 -10.31 -8.74
C SER A 26 12.42 -9.60 -7.41
N VAL A 27 12.75 -8.31 -7.41
CA VAL A 27 12.80 -7.49 -6.19
C VAL A 27 11.42 -7.52 -5.56
N PRO A 28 11.25 -7.96 -4.30
CA PRO A 28 10.01 -7.87 -3.56
C PRO A 28 9.36 -6.47 -3.60
N GLN A 29 8.06 -6.38 -3.90
CA GLN A 29 7.22 -5.28 -3.37
C GLN A 29 6.48 -5.89 -2.20
N ASN A 30 7.22 -6.24 -1.16
CA ASN A 30 6.79 -7.24 -0.18
C ASN A 30 6.43 -8.57 -0.92
N ALA A 31 7.43 -9.45 -0.94
CA ALA A 31 7.86 -10.43 -1.94
C ALA A 31 6.77 -11.17 -2.75
N ASN A 32 6.72 -10.84 -4.04
CA ASN A 32 6.25 -11.75 -5.08
C ASN A 32 7.33 -12.83 -5.29
N ALA A 33 7.06 -14.01 -4.77
CA ALA A 33 7.48 -15.29 -5.32
C ALA A 33 6.34 -16.28 -4.94
N GLN A 34 6.03 -17.28 -5.78
CA GLN A 34 5.01 -18.32 -5.50
C GLN A 34 5.70 -19.65 -5.23
N ASP A 35 5.41 -20.30 -4.10
CA ASP A 35 5.57 -21.75 -3.98
C ASP A 35 4.91 -22.34 -2.72
N GLU A 36 4.28 -23.49 -3.00
CA GLU A 36 3.83 -24.64 -2.21
C GLU A 36 3.78 -24.56 -0.68
N THR A 37 2.55 -24.50 -0.15
CA THR A 37 2.09 -25.38 0.94
C THR A 37 0.57 -25.47 0.87
N ALA A 38 0.04 -26.10 -0.17
CA ALA A 38 -1.34 -26.57 -0.14
C ALA A 38 -1.38 -27.94 0.55
N ASP A 39 -2.13 -27.99 1.64
CA ASP A 39 -2.55 -29.17 2.41
C ASP A 39 -2.59 -30.49 1.58
N PRO A 40 -1.88 -31.56 1.99
CA PRO A 40 -1.80 -32.83 1.25
C PRO A 40 -3.17 -33.47 0.96
N ALA A 41 -4.21 -33.11 1.72
CA ALA A 41 -5.58 -33.59 1.49
C ALA A 41 -6.25 -32.98 0.23
N VAL A 42 -5.74 -31.86 -0.29
CA VAL A 42 -6.25 -31.18 -1.49
C VAL A 42 -5.57 -31.71 -2.75
N ALA A 43 -4.28 -32.08 -2.66
CA ALA A 43 -3.51 -32.69 -3.75
C ALA A 43 -4.12 -34.03 -4.20
N ASP A 44 -4.56 -34.88 -3.25
CA ASP A 44 -5.18 -36.17 -3.56
C ASP A 44 -6.54 -36.04 -4.27
N ARG A 45 -7.29 -34.98 -3.97
CA ARG A 45 -8.59 -34.72 -4.61
C ARG A 45 -8.45 -34.24 -6.04
N ILE A 46 -7.40 -33.49 -6.34
CA ILE A 46 -7.07 -33.01 -7.68
C ILE A 46 -6.50 -34.16 -8.52
N ALA A 47 -5.60 -34.97 -7.95
CA ALA A 47 -5.05 -36.15 -8.60
C ALA A 47 -6.14 -37.21 -8.95
N ALA A 48 -7.15 -37.37 -8.09
CA ALA A 48 -8.29 -38.24 -8.36
C ALA A 48 -9.19 -37.70 -9.49
N ALA A 49 -9.34 -36.37 -9.60
CA ALA A 49 -10.11 -35.73 -10.67
C ALA A 49 -9.37 -35.75 -12.01
N GLU A 50 -8.04 -35.63 -12.02
CA GLU A 50 -7.22 -35.72 -13.24
C GLU A 50 -7.14 -37.13 -13.81
N ARG A 51 -7.09 -38.16 -12.96
CA ARG A 51 -7.16 -39.57 -13.40
C ARG A 51 -8.49 -39.91 -14.07
N ALA A 52 -9.57 -39.23 -13.70
CA ALA A 52 -10.89 -39.41 -14.32
C ALA A 52 -11.00 -38.75 -15.71
N ALA A 53 -10.12 -37.79 -16.05
CA ALA A 53 -10.19 -36.99 -17.28
C ALA A 53 -9.31 -37.52 -18.43
N LEU A 54 -8.56 -38.62 -18.24
CA LEU A 54 -7.50 -39.08 -19.14
C LEU A 54 -7.90 -40.21 -20.12
N ASN A 55 -9.19 -40.43 -20.37
CA ASN A 55 -9.70 -41.53 -21.21
C ASN A 55 -9.95 -41.16 -22.69
N ASP A 56 -9.13 -40.30 -23.31
CA ASP A 56 -9.09 -40.20 -24.78
C ASP A 56 -7.75 -39.61 -25.27
N PRO A 57 -6.87 -40.42 -25.89
CA PRO A 57 -5.62 -39.92 -26.45
C PRO A 57 -5.82 -39.63 -27.94
N ILE A 58 -5.57 -38.38 -28.36
CA ILE A 58 -5.13 -37.87 -29.68
C ILE A 58 -5.70 -36.43 -29.83
N ALA A 59 -5.08 -35.45 -29.16
CA ALA A 59 -5.10 -34.00 -29.48
C ALA A 59 -4.51 -33.11 -28.35
N SER A 60 -3.32 -33.41 -27.80
CA SER A 60 -2.95 -32.85 -26.47
C SER A 60 -1.89 -31.75 -26.37
N SER A 61 -1.21 -31.28 -27.42
CA SER A 61 -0.15 -30.25 -27.21
C SER A 61 -0.44 -28.83 -27.70
N THR A 62 -1.44 -28.62 -28.58
CA THR A 62 -1.81 -27.27 -29.05
C THR A 62 -3.17 -26.78 -28.51
N SER A 63 -4.02 -27.72 -28.09
CA SER A 63 -5.35 -27.46 -27.50
C SER A 63 -5.27 -27.01 -26.03
N THR A 64 -4.30 -27.52 -25.28
CA THR A 64 -4.17 -27.32 -23.83
C THR A 64 -3.75 -25.91 -23.45
N ASN A 65 -2.82 -25.28 -24.17
CA ASN A 65 -2.42 -23.88 -23.91
C ASN A 65 -3.47 -22.86 -24.35
N ALA A 66 -4.18 -23.12 -25.45
CA ALA A 66 -5.31 -22.29 -25.86
C ALA A 66 -6.50 -22.43 -24.88
N ALA A 67 -6.78 -23.65 -24.40
CA ALA A 67 -7.81 -23.91 -23.40
C ALA A 67 -7.44 -23.35 -22.01
N LYS A 68 -6.18 -23.50 -21.56
CA LYS A 68 -5.65 -22.87 -20.34
C LYS A 68 -5.76 -21.34 -20.45
N LYS A 69 -5.29 -20.74 -21.55
CA LYS A 69 -5.39 -19.29 -21.80
C LYS A 69 -6.83 -18.79 -21.85
N ALA A 70 -7.75 -19.53 -22.48
CA ALA A 70 -9.18 -19.22 -22.47
C ALA A 70 -9.81 -19.36 -21.07
N LYS A 71 -9.36 -20.34 -20.28
CA LYS A 71 -9.80 -20.55 -18.89
C LYS A 71 -9.34 -19.41 -17.97
N TYR A 72 -8.09 -18.96 -18.05
CA TYR A 72 -7.59 -17.79 -17.33
C TYR A 72 -8.28 -16.49 -17.77
N GLN A 73 -8.51 -16.31 -19.08
CA GLN A 73 -9.27 -15.16 -19.60
C GLN A 73 -10.73 -15.15 -19.11
N HIS A 74 -11.38 -16.31 -19.03
CA HIS A 74 -12.72 -16.43 -18.47
C HIS A 74 -12.72 -16.15 -16.96
N GLN A 75 -11.72 -16.67 -16.23
CA GLN A 75 -11.63 -16.53 -14.79
C GLN A 75 -11.39 -15.07 -14.36
N ASP A 76 -10.50 -14.34 -15.03
CA ASP A 76 -10.32 -12.90 -14.80
C ASP A 76 -11.58 -12.11 -15.17
N ALA A 77 -12.17 -12.37 -16.35
CA ALA A 77 -13.40 -11.70 -16.77
C ALA A 77 -14.58 -11.98 -15.82
N GLU A 78 -14.61 -13.14 -15.18
CA GLU A 78 -15.62 -13.53 -14.22
C GLU A 78 -15.39 -12.94 -12.82
N ILE A 79 -14.13 -12.76 -12.40
CA ILE A 79 -13.79 -12.15 -11.09
C ILE A 79 -14.20 -10.67 -11.04
N TYR A 80 -13.93 -9.91 -12.11
CA TYR A 80 -14.23 -8.47 -12.17
C TYR A 80 -15.68 -8.14 -12.56
N ARG A 81 -16.47 -9.14 -12.95
CA ARG A 81 -17.88 -8.96 -13.34
C ARG A 81 -18.79 -8.98 -12.12
N SER A 82 -19.65 -7.96 -12.03
CA SER A 82 -20.72 -7.92 -11.03
C SER A 82 -21.72 -9.06 -11.27
N GLN A 83 -22.15 -9.71 -10.19
CA GLN A 83 -23.23 -10.70 -10.21
C GLN A 83 -24.55 -10.14 -9.65
N GLY A 84 -24.62 -8.82 -9.50
CA GLY A 84 -25.72 -8.11 -8.84
C GLY A 84 -25.32 -7.61 -7.45
N LEU A 85 -25.71 -6.37 -7.13
CA LEU A 85 -25.23 -5.64 -5.95
C LEU A 85 -25.39 -6.41 -4.63
N LEU A 86 -26.56 -6.97 -4.36
CA LEU A 86 -26.80 -7.68 -3.10
C LEU A 86 -25.92 -8.92 -2.93
N LYS A 87 -25.75 -9.69 -4.01
CA LYS A 87 -24.90 -10.88 -4.02
C LYS A 87 -23.42 -10.51 -3.92
N ASP A 88 -23.03 -9.39 -4.53
CA ASP A 88 -21.67 -8.90 -4.46
C ASP A 88 -21.34 -8.35 -3.06
N ILE A 89 -22.30 -7.75 -2.35
CA ILE A 89 -22.17 -7.34 -0.94
C ILE A 89 -21.97 -8.55 -0.03
N THR A 90 -22.80 -9.59 -0.14
CA THR A 90 -22.71 -10.77 0.73
C THR A 90 -21.40 -11.55 0.54
N ASN A 91 -20.87 -11.55 -0.68
CA ASN A 91 -19.66 -12.30 -1.03
C ASN A 91 -18.40 -11.42 -1.07
N PHE A 92 -18.46 -10.17 -0.61
CA PHE A 92 -17.36 -9.18 -0.67
C PHE A 92 -16.78 -8.90 -2.08
N ARG A 93 -17.44 -9.39 -3.14
CA ARG A 93 -17.03 -9.17 -4.54
C ARG A 93 -17.11 -7.72 -4.96
N TRP A 94 -17.84 -6.88 -4.24
CA TRP A 94 -17.84 -5.45 -4.50
C TRP A 94 -16.42 -4.85 -4.43
N MET A 95 -15.52 -5.40 -3.64
CA MET A 95 -14.13 -4.93 -3.54
C MET A 95 -13.27 -5.23 -4.78
N THR A 96 -13.69 -6.19 -5.60
CA THR A 96 -13.01 -6.58 -6.85
C THR A 96 -13.79 -6.18 -8.10
N ALA A 97 -15.11 -6.00 -8.02
CA ALA A 97 -15.95 -5.57 -9.13
C ALA A 97 -16.17 -4.04 -9.11
N PRO A 98 -15.67 -3.29 -10.12
CA PRO A 98 -15.76 -1.83 -10.12
C PRO A 98 -17.21 -1.32 -10.18
N VAL A 99 -18.09 -2.01 -10.91
CA VAL A 99 -19.52 -1.63 -11.05
C VAL A 99 -20.23 -1.68 -9.69
N SER A 100 -19.98 -2.73 -8.91
CA SER A 100 -20.64 -2.92 -7.61
C SER A 100 -20.10 -1.93 -6.58
N SER A 101 -18.79 -1.68 -6.55
CA SER A 101 -18.21 -0.59 -5.73
C SER A 101 -18.78 0.78 -6.10
N PHE A 102 -18.90 1.08 -7.40
CA PHE A 102 -19.49 2.32 -7.89
C PHE A 102 -20.95 2.47 -7.44
N GLN A 103 -21.77 1.43 -7.64
CA GLN A 103 -23.16 1.42 -7.20
C GLN A 103 -23.27 1.65 -5.68
N LEU A 104 -22.41 0.99 -4.90
CA LEU A 104 -22.40 1.14 -3.46
C LEU A 104 -22.02 2.57 -3.02
N ALA A 105 -20.97 3.16 -3.61
CA ALA A 105 -20.59 4.55 -3.36
C ALA A 105 -21.69 5.53 -3.81
N ALA A 106 -22.32 5.27 -4.96
CA ALA A 106 -23.40 6.10 -5.50
C ALA A 106 -24.61 6.13 -4.57
N ILE A 107 -24.93 5.04 -3.87
CA ILE A 107 -26.03 5.02 -2.88
C ILE A 107 -25.80 6.09 -1.80
N PHE A 108 -24.60 6.20 -1.24
CA PHE A 108 -24.29 7.23 -0.22
C PHE A 108 -24.36 8.64 -0.81
N VAL A 109 -23.80 8.85 -2.00
CA VAL A 109 -23.82 10.17 -2.66
C VAL A 109 -25.26 10.60 -2.99
N LEU A 110 -26.05 9.70 -3.56
CA LEU A 110 -27.45 9.96 -3.89
C LEU A 110 -28.28 10.16 -2.63
N ALA A 111 -28.07 9.38 -1.56
CA ALA A 111 -28.74 9.57 -0.28
C ALA A 111 -28.40 10.93 0.35
N TYR A 112 -27.15 11.37 0.25
CA TYR A 112 -26.72 12.69 0.71
C TYR A 112 -27.47 13.81 0.01
N PHE A 113 -27.52 13.79 -1.33
CA PHE A 113 -28.23 14.80 -2.10
C PHE A 113 -29.75 14.71 -1.90
N ASN A 114 -30.32 13.51 -1.92
CA ASN A 114 -31.74 13.30 -1.70
C ASN A 114 -32.18 13.87 -0.35
N TRP A 115 -31.39 13.65 0.71
CA TRP A 115 -31.68 14.24 2.02
C TRP A 115 -31.66 15.76 1.97
N ASN A 116 -30.62 16.36 1.39
CA ASN A 116 -30.45 17.81 1.35
C ASN A 116 -31.50 18.54 0.49
N PHE A 117 -32.05 17.87 -0.52
CA PHE A 117 -33.03 18.46 -1.43
C PHE A 117 -34.48 18.21 -1.00
N PHE A 118 -34.79 17.04 -0.43
CA PHE A 118 -36.18 16.59 -0.26
C PHE A 118 -36.58 16.33 1.19
N ILE A 119 -35.64 16.04 2.09
CA ILE A 119 -35.96 15.55 3.45
C ILE A 119 -35.63 16.58 4.52
N GLY A 120 -34.40 17.08 4.54
CA GLY A 120 -33.91 17.90 5.63
C GLY A 120 -32.78 18.84 5.23
N THR A 121 -32.13 19.43 6.22
CA THR A 121 -31.04 20.39 6.01
C THR A 121 -29.67 19.71 6.01
N LYS A 122 -28.67 20.39 5.43
CA LYS A 122 -27.27 19.94 5.40
C LYS A 122 -26.69 19.68 6.79
N GLN A 123 -27.12 20.44 7.80
CA GLN A 123 -26.60 20.33 9.18
C GLN A 123 -27.08 19.05 9.88
N ASN A 124 -28.27 18.55 9.52
CA ASN A 124 -28.88 17.38 10.16
C ASN A 124 -28.80 16.12 9.28
N ASN A 125 -27.99 16.15 8.22
CA ASN A 125 -27.92 15.05 7.27
C ASN A 125 -27.05 13.90 7.83
N PRO A 126 -27.64 12.72 8.09
CA PRO A 126 -26.94 11.58 8.71
C PRO A 126 -25.89 10.96 7.79
N ILE A 127 -25.90 11.29 6.50
CA ILE A 127 -24.97 10.80 5.50
C ILE A 127 -23.72 11.69 5.42
N THR A 128 -23.77 12.92 5.94
CA THR A 128 -22.62 13.86 5.92
C THR A 128 -21.33 13.26 6.49
N PRO A 129 -21.33 12.53 7.62
CA PRO A 129 -20.12 11.90 8.16
C PRO A 129 -19.42 10.90 7.23
N PHE A 130 -20.15 10.29 6.30
CA PHE A 130 -19.56 9.35 5.34
C PHE A 130 -18.76 10.10 4.25
N LEU A 131 -19.24 11.26 3.80
CA LEU A 131 -18.64 11.98 2.66
C LEU A 131 -17.70 13.10 3.07
N MET A 132 -17.87 13.69 4.25
CA MET A 132 -17.23 14.94 4.65
C MET A 132 -16.52 14.80 5.99
N LEU A 133 -15.49 15.62 6.21
CA LEU A 133 -14.82 15.68 7.50
C LEU A 133 -15.78 16.11 8.62
N SER A 134 -15.89 15.27 9.64
CA SER A 134 -16.64 15.52 10.87
C SER A 134 -15.83 16.32 11.89
N HIS A 135 -16.50 16.81 12.95
CA HIS A 135 -15.87 17.42 14.14
C HIS A 135 -15.03 18.67 13.84
N ARG A 136 -15.64 19.66 13.18
CA ARG A 136 -15.03 20.99 13.01
C ARG A 136 -15.01 21.72 14.36
N VAL A 137 -13.85 22.24 14.75
CA VAL A 137 -13.67 23.04 15.96
C VAL A 137 -14.32 24.42 15.76
N PRO A 138 -15.12 24.91 16.71
CA PRO A 138 -15.66 26.26 16.66
C PRO A 138 -14.55 27.31 16.52
N GLN A 139 -14.72 28.28 15.63
CA GLN A 139 -13.69 29.30 15.37
C GLN A 139 -13.36 30.12 16.62
N SER A 140 -14.31 30.32 17.53
CA SER A 140 -14.08 30.98 18.82
C SER A 140 -13.10 30.22 19.71
N GLU A 141 -13.13 28.89 19.71
CA GLU A 141 -12.23 28.03 20.47
C GLU A 141 -10.83 28.04 19.85
N VAL A 142 -10.75 27.95 18.53
CA VAL A 142 -9.47 28.11 17.79
C VAL A 142 -8.82 29.45 18.10
N ILE A 143 -9.61 30.53 18.12
CA ILE A 143 -9.12 31.88 18.46
C ILE A 143 -8.69 31.93 19.92
N LEU A 144 -9.50 31.44 20.86
CA LEU A 144 -9.21 31.45 22.29
C LEU A 144 -7.90 30.72 22.61
N ASP A 145 -7.67 29.56 22.01
CA ASP A 145 -6.43 28.79 22.18
C ASP A 145 -5.23 29.45 21.49
N SER A 146 -5.48 30.30 20.49
CA SER A 146 -4.45 31.14 19.87
C SER A 146 -4.17 32.45 20.64
N LEU A 147 -4.96 32.78 21.67
CA LEU A 147 -4.73 33.97 22.49
C LEU A 147 -3.55 33.76 23.45
N PRO A 148 -2.76 34.81 23.73
CA PRO A 148 -1.65 34.70 24.65
C PRO A 148 -2.15 34.32 26.05
N PRO A 149 -1.36 33.52 26.81
CA PRO A 149 -1.62 33.26 28.21
C PRO A 149 -1.75 34.56 29.00
N LYS A 150 -2.50 34.54 30.10
CA LYS A 150 -2.66 35.71 30.99
C LYS A 150 -1.34 36.17 31.63
N ASP A 151 -0.32 35.30 31.67
CA ASP A 151 0.99 35.63 32.21
C ASP A 151 1.81 36.54 31.29
N SER A 152 2.26 37.65 31.85
CA SER A 152 2.99 38.73 31.15
C SER A 152 4.31 38.28 30.53
N ILE A 153 4.98 37.30 31.13
CA ILE A 153 6.26 36.74 30.65
C ILE A 153 6.04 35.84 29.43
N GLN A 154 4.98 35.04 29.44
CA GLN A 154 4.64 34.14 28.34
C GLN A 154 4.11 34.90 27.13
N LYS A 155 3.36 35.99 27.39
CA LYS A 155 2.96 36.97 26.39
C LYS A 155 4.17 37.61 25.68
N ALA A 156 5.20 38.02 26.43
CA ALA A 156 6.41 38.62 25.87
C ALA A 156 7.24 37.64 25.00
N LEU A 157 7.29 36.36 25.38
CA LEU A 157 7.94 35.30 24.59
C LEU A 157 7.18 34.99 23.29
N GLN A 158 5.87 35.20 23.27
CA GLN A 158 5.00 34.85 22.16
C GLN A 158 4.83 36.02 21.15
N ASP A 159 5.00 37.26 21.59
CA ASP A 159 5.08 38.43 20.69
C ASP A 159 6.35 38.42 19.80
N LEU A 160 7.31 37.53 20.08
CA LEU A 160 8.45 37.23 19.20
C LEU A 160 8.10 36.28 18.04
N ILE A 161 6.90 35.66 18.05
CA ILE A 161 6.43 34.77 16.99
C ILE A 161 5.32 35.49 16.21
N PRO A 162 5.49 35.79 14.91
CA PRO A 162 4.47 36.48 14.13
C PRO A 162 3.18 35.66 14.07
N ARG A 163 2.06 36.22 14.53
CA ARG A 163 0.72 35.62 14.41
C ARG A 163 0.32 35.62 12.93
N SER A 164 0.54 34.49 12.27
CA SER A 164 0.18 34.30 10.86
C SER A 164 -1.33 34.05 10.72
N ALA A 165 -1.85 34.18 9.50
CA ALA A 165 -3.23 33.92 9.11
C ALA A 165 -3.75 32.47 9.39
N GLU A 166 -2.94 31.60 10.01
CA GLU A 166 -3.27 30.21 10.37
C GLU A 166 -4.32 30.06 11.48
N SER A 167 -4.56 31.09 12.30
CA SER A 167 -5.59 31.06 13.35
C SER A 167 -7.03 31.17 12.81
N LEU A 168 -7.20 31.58 11.54
CA LEU A 168 -8.49 31.70 10.87
C LEU A 168 -8.88 30.46 10.04
N GLN A 169 -7.95 29.52 9.86
CA GLN A 169 -8.21 28.30 9.11
C GLN A 169 -9.08 27.33 9.91
N ALA A 170 -9.94 26.59 9.21
CA ALA A 170 -10.81 25.59 9.84
C ALA A 170 -9.96 24.48 10.49
N ARG A 171 -10.12 24.30 11.81
CA ARG A 171 -9.51 23.21 12.57
C ARG A 171 -10.53 22.11 12.82
N TYR A 172 -10.02 20.88 12.98
CA TYR A 172 -10.81 19.69 13.21
C TYR A 172 -10.25 18.89 14.37
N GLN A 173 -11.16 18.28 15.12
CA GLN A 173 -10.87 17.30 16.17
C GLN A 173 -11.18 15.89 15.65
N LYS A 174 -10.76 14.88 16.39
CA LYS A 174 -11.15 13.48 16.17
C LYS A 174 -12.53 13.18 16.74
N GLY A 175 -13.22 12.16 16.22
CA GLY A 175 -14.39 11.60 16.88
C GLY A 175 -15.00 10.41 16.13
N TYR A 176 -16.04 9.80 16.71
CA TYR A 176 -16.59 8.53 16.23
C TYR A 176 -17.16 8.59 14.81
N ASN A 177 -17.60 9.76 14.36
CA ASN A 177 -18.09 9.95 12.99
C ASN A 177 -16.99 9.75 11.94
N ASP A 178 -15.72 9.83 12.34
CA ASP A 178 -14.60 9.54 11.44
C ASP A 178 -14.61 8.06 11.01
N LEU A 179 -15.18 7.14 11.79
CA LEU A 179 -15.34 5.73 11.38
C LEU A 179 -16.28 5.58 10.17
N LEU A 180 -17.33 6.41 10.08
CA LEU A 180 -18.25 6.41 8.95
C LEU A 180 -17.55 6.91 7.68
N PHE A 181 -16.68 7.91 7.83
CA PHE A 181 -15.79 8.38 6.76
C PHE A 181 -14.90 7.23 6.27
N LEU A 182 -14.26 6.48 7.17
CA LEU A 182 -13.43 5.33 6.78
C LEU A 182 -14.22 4.28 5.99
N VAL A 183 -15.43 3.92 6.44
CA VAL A 183 -16.28 2.94 5.75
C VAL A 183 -16.58 3.37 4.32
N PHE A 184 -16.97 4.62 4.11
CA PHE A 184 -17.24 5.12 2.76
C PHE A 184 -15.99 5.14 1.88
N TYR A 185 -14.87 5.63 2.41
CA TYR A 185 -13.64 5.74 1.61
C TYR A 185 -12.97 4.39 1.34
N VAL A 186 -13.19 3.35 2.14
CA VAL A 186 -12.83 1.96 1.78
C VAL A 186 -13.53 1.55 0.47
N ILE A 187 -14.83 1.88 0.33
CA ILE A 187 -15.61 1.61 -0.90
C ILE A 187 -15.05 2.42 -2.07
N VAL A 188 -14.74 3.69 -1.85
CA VAL A 188 -14.14 4.56 -2.87
C VAL A 188 -12.77 4.01 -3.32
N PHE A 189 -11.90 3.57 -2.41
CA PHE A 189 -10.61 2.99 -2.77
C PHE A 189 -10.74 1.66 -3.51
N SER A 190 -11.71 0.81 -3.16
CA SER A 190 -12.05 -0.38 -3.94
C SER A 190 -12.48 -0.03 -5.37
N PHE A 191 -13.34 0.99 -5.53
CA PHE A 191 -13.73 1.49 -6.85
C PHE A 191 -12.53 2.03 -7.65
N LEU A 192 -11.75 2.92 -7.03
CA LEU A 192 -10.60 3.57 -7.68
C LEU A 192 -9.60 2.53 -8.16
N ARG A 193 -9.20 1.60 -7.30
CA ARG A 193 -8.24 0.54 -7.61
C ARG A 193 -8.64 -0.26 -8.84
N GLN A 194 -9.87 -0.75 -8.88
CA GLN A 194 -10.35 -1.59 -9.98
C GLN A 194 -10.52 -0.78 -11.26
N SER A 195 -11.02 0.45 -11.14
CA SER A 195 -11.24 1.33 -12.29
C SER A 195 -9.92 1.75 -12.93
N THR A 196 -8.92 2.15 -12.15
CA THR A 196 -7.61 2.51 -12.69
C THR A 196 -6.91 1.31 -13.32
N THR A 197 -7.02 0.14 -12.69
CA THR A 197 -6.45 -1.12 -13.22
C THR A 197 -7.05 -1.47 -14.58
N LEU A 198 -8.38 -1.49 -14.68
CA LEU A 198 -9.09 -1.97 -15.87
C LEU A 198 -9.22 -0.92 -16.99
N PHE A 199 -9.40 0.35 -16.66
CA PHE A 199 -9.69 1.41 -17.63
C PHE A 199 -8.50 2.30 -17.97
N ILE A 200 -7.43 2.31 -17.15
CA ILE A 200 -6.24 3.13 -17.40
C ILE A 200 -5.04 2.25 -17.72
N PHE A 201 -4.62 1.41 -16.77
CA PHE A 201 -3.36 0.67 -16.91
C PHE A 201 -3.44 -0.52 -17.86
N LYS A 202 -4.55 -1.27 -17.89
CA LYS A 202 -4.71 -2.40 -18.82
C LYS A 202 -4.74 -1.96 -20.29
N PRO A 203 -5.50 -0.91 -20.69
CA PRO A 203 -5.42 -0.37 -22.05
C PRO A 203 -4.03 0.18 -22.38
N PHE A 204 -3.40 0.87 -21.44
CA PHE A 204 -2.04 1.39 -21.61
C PHE A 204 -1.02 0.26 -21.84
N ALA A 205 -1.08 -0.83 -21.06
CA ALA A 205 -0.20 -1.98 -21.20
C ALA A 205 -0.32 -2.64 -22.59
N LYS A 206 -1.55 -2.74 -23.11
CA LYS A 206 -1.83 -3.24 -24.45
C LYS A 206 -1.32 -2.30 -25.53
N TRP A 207 -1.53 -1.00 -25.37
CA TRP A 207 -1.03 0.03 -26.28
C TRP A 207 0.51 0.06 -26.33
N TRP A 208 1.18 -0.12 -25.18
CA TRP A 208 2.64 -0.23 -25.10
C TRP A 208 3.20 -1.52 -25.74
N GLY A 209 2.35 -2.54 -25.94
CA GLY A 209 2.74 -3.78 -26.61
C GLY A 209 3.15 -4.92 -25.67
N ILE A 210 2.75 -4.90 -24.39
CA ILE A 210 2.99 -6.00 -23.45
C ILE A 210 2.09 -7.20 -23.84
N LYS A 211 2.67 -8.24 -24.45
CA LYS A 211 1.90 -9.37 -25.01
C LYS A 211 1.42 -10.41 -23.98
N SER A 212 2.17 -10.60 -22.90
CA SER A 212 1.82 -11.60 -21.86
C SER A 212 0.75 -11.03 -20.93
N GLU A 213 -0.35 -11.77 -20.75
CA GLU A 213 -1.44 -11.39 -19.84
C GLU A 213 -0.97 -11.36 -18.38
N SER A 214 -0.11 -12.30 -17.97
CA SER A 214 0.51 -12.29 -16.63
C SER A 214 1.36 -11.04 -16.42
N LYS A 215 2.21 -10.67 -17.41
CA LYS A 215 2.99 -9.42 -17.34
C LYS A 215 2.10 -8.18 -17.36
N GLN A 216 1.00 -8.19 -18.12
CA GLN A 216 0.01 -7.10 -18.08
C GLN A 216 -0.59 -6.95 -16.68
N ALA A 217 -1.05 -8.04 -16.06
CA ALA A 217 -1.63 -8.01 -14.72
C ALA A 217 -0.64 -7.41 -13.70
N ARG A 218 0.61 -7.90 -13.69
CA ARG A 218 1.66 -7.36 -12.82
C ARG A 218 1.97 -5.90 -13.11
N PHE A 219 2.08 -5.51 -14.38
CA PHE A 219 2.25 -4.10 -14.75
C PHE A 219 1.10 -3.24 -14.21
N THR A 220 -0.15 -3.69 -14.32
CA THR A 220 -1.30 -2.92 -13.83
C THR A 220 -1.33 -2.78 -12.30
N GLU A 221 -0.93 -3.83 -11.57
CA GLU A 221 -0.74 -3.77 -10.11
C GLU A 221 0.30 -2.70 -9.74
N GLN A 222 1.44 -2.68 -10.45
CA GLN A 222 2.51 -1.70 -10.23
C GLN A 222 2.08 -0.29 -10.64
N GLY A 223 1.33 -0.15 -11.73
CA GLY A 223 0.78 1.13 -12.18
C GLY A 223 -0.14 1.75 -11.12
N TYR A 224 -1.05 0.94 -10.54
CA TYR A 224 -1.88 1.39 -9.42
C TYR A 224 -1.05 1.76 -8.20
N ALA A 225 -0.03 0.95 -7.85
CA ALA A 225 0.86 1.24 -6.75
C ALA A 225 1.58 2.60 -6.95
N VAL A 226 2.13 2.87 -8.13
CA VAL A 226 2.78 4.15 -8.44
C VAL A 226 1.81 5.32 -8.35
N LEU A 227 0.60 5.16 -8.88
CA LEU A 227 -0.44 6.20 -8.82
C LEU A 227 -0.81 6.52 -7.37
N TYR A 228 -1.08 5.49 -6.57
CA TYR A 228 -1.46 5.66 -5.18
C TYR A 228 -0.31 6.22 -4.35
N TRP A 229 0.81 5.50 -4.25
CA TRP A 229 1.94 5.91 -3.42
C TRP A 229 2.54 7.23 -3.86
N GLY A 230 2.59 7.50 -5.17
CA GLY A 230 3.10 8.77 -5.68
C GLY A 230 2.22 9.95 -5.29
N SER A 231 0.90 9.80 -5.39
CA SER A 231 -0.04 10.84 -4.94
C SER A 231 -0.06 11.00 -3.42
N ALA A 232 0.00 9.89 -2.68
CA ALA A 232 0.05 9.88 -1.21
C ALA A 232 1.35 10.49 -0.68
N ALA A 233 2.49 10.21 -1.31
CA ALA A 233 3.78 10.81 -0.99
C ALA A 233 3.77 12.33 -1.24
N ALA A 234 3.27 12.77 -2.40
CA ALA A 234 3.16 14.20 -2.71
C ALA A 234 2.24 14.94 -1.72
N LEU A 235 1.08 14.36 -1.41
CA LEU A 235 0.15 14.92 -0.43
C LEU A 235 0.72 14.89 0.99
N GLY A 236 1.44 13.82 1.36
CA GLY A 236 2.12 13.70 2.65
C GLY A 236 3.19 14.76 2.84
N LEU A 237 4.02 15.01 1.82
CA LEU A 237 4.99 16.10 1.81
C LEU A 237 4.33 17.47 1.95
N TYR A 238 3.26 17.72 1.20
CA TYR A 238 2.49 18.95 1.31
C TYR A 238 1.91 19.15 2.72
N VAL A 239 1.27 18.13 3.29
CA VAL A 239 0.69 18.17 4.64
C VAL A 239 1.76 18.36 5.71
N MET A 240 2.88 17.64 5.60
CA MET A 240 3.99 17.73 6.55
C MET A 240 4.62 19.12 6.52
N SER A 241 4.63 19.81 5.38
CA SER A 241 5.20 21.17 5.27
C SER A 241 4.53 22.23 6.16
N PHE A 242 3.32 21.96 6.65
CA PHE A 242 2.61 22.82 7.61
C PHE A 242 2.79 22.39 9.06
N GLN A 243 3.55 21.33 9.33
CA GLN A 243 3.82 20.83 10.67
C GLN A 243 5.18 21.34 11.14
N ASP A 244 5.28 21.65 12.44
CA ASP A 244 6.56 22.03 13.07
C ASP A 244 7.62 20.91 12.95
N SER A 245 7.19 19.66 12.69
CA SER A 245 8.08 18.52 12.44
C SER A 245 8.71 18.51 11.04
N TRP A 246 8.40 19.45 10.16
CA TRP A 246 9.07 19.62 8.86
C TRP A 246 10.52 20.09 9.03
N TRP A 247 11.54 19.55 8.35
CA TRP A 247 11.69 18.29 7.63
C TRP A 247 12.33 17.27 8.60
N PHE A 248 11.51 16.39 9.18
CA PHE A 248 11.94 15.44 10.23
C PHE A 248 12.64 16.13 11.42
N ASN A 249 12.13 17.29 11.85
CA ASN A 249 12.52 17.90 13.13
C ASN A 249 11.81 17.18 14.28
N LEU A 250 12.39 16.05 14.71
CA LEU A 250 11.71 15.05 15.53
C LEU A 250 11.40 15.51 16.97
N GLU A 251 12.02 16.58 17.46
CA GLU A 251 11.69 17.16 18.77
C GLU A 251 10.23 17.63 18.83
N HIS A 252 9.73 18.14 17.71
CA HIS A 252 8.38 18.67 17.57
C HIS A 252 7.29 17.58 17.56
N LEU A 253 7.68 16.30 17.49
CA LEU A 253 6.76 15.18 17.73
C LEU A 253 6.22 15.17 19.16
N TRP A 254 6.96 15.77 20.10
CA TRP A 254 6.66 15.75 21.54
C TRP A 254 6.31 17.13 22.08
N LEU A 255 6.96 18.17 21.57
CA LEU A 255 6.70 19.55 21.96
C LEU A 255 5.24 19.93 21.64
N LYS A 256 4.62 20.70 22.54
CA LYS A 256 3.23 21.16 22.41
C LYS A 256 2.18 20.03 22.33
N TYR A 257 2.54 18.80 22.69
CA TYR A 257 1.58 17.71 22.86
C TYR A 257 0.54 18.08 23.95
N PRO A 258 -0.76 17.77 23.78
CA PRO A 258 -1.39 17.03 22.67
C PRO A 258 -1.68 17.86 21.40
N HIS A 259 -1.43 17.29 20.22
CA HIS A 259 -1.70 17.92 18.91
C HIS A 259 -3.14 17.64 18.43
N TRP A 260 -4.14 18.09 19.19
CA TRP A 260 -5.55 17.75 18.92
C TRP A 260 -6.23 18.60 17.84
N GLN A 261 -5.75 19.82 17.58
CA GLN A 261 -6.27 20.69 16.53
C GLN A 261 -5.62 20.39 15.17
N MET A 262 -6.29 19.60 14.34
CA MET A 262 -5.80 19.26 13.02
C MET A 262 -6.27 20.28 11.97
N ARG A 263 -5.39 20.64 11.04
CA ARG A 263 -5.81 21.29 9.79
C ARG A 263 -6.65 20.33 8.95
N SER A 264 -7.53 20.87 8.10
CA SER A 264 -8.36 20.08 7.18
C SER A 264 -7.54 19.09 6.34
N GLU A 265 -6.41 19.57 5.83
CA GLU A 265 -5.50 18.86 4.94
C GLU A 265 -4.88 17.68 5.66
N LEU A 266 -4.43 17.89 6.91
CA LEU A 266 -3.90 16.82 7.77
C LEU A 266 -4.97 15.77 8.07
N LYS A 267 -6.15 16.19 8.53
CA LYS A 267 -7.21 15.25 8.89
C LYS A 267 -7.67 14.44 7.67
N LEU A 268 -7.87 15.09 6.53
CA LEU A 268 -8.25 14.44 5.28
C LEU A 268 -7.19 13.41 4.84
N TYR A 269 -5.93 13.83 4.76
CA TYR A 269 -4.83 12.94 4.38
C TYR A 269 -4.75 11.72 5.30
N TYR A 270 -4.85 11.94 6.60
CA TYR A 270 -4.75 10.89 7.60
C TYR A 270 -5.89 9.87 7.49
N LEU A 271 -7.15 10.33 7.39
CA LEU A 271 -8.30 9.45 7.26
C LEU A 271 -8.33 8.72 5.91
N LEU A 272 -7.89 9.35 4.83
CA LEU A 272 -7.76 8.68 3.53
C LEU A 272 -6.70 7.58 3.57
N GLN A 273 -5.51 7.85 4.14
CA GLN A 273 -4.48 6.84 4.33
C GLN A 273 -5.01 5.68 5.17
N PHE A 274 -5.71 5.96 6.26
CA PHE A 274 -6.30 4.91 7.09
C PHE A 274 -7.34 4.08 6.31
N ALA A 275 -8.25 4.72 5.57
CA ALA A 275 -9.24 4.02 4.77
C ALA A 275 -8.59 3.14 3.69
N PHE A 276 -7.52 3.60 3.04
CA PHE A 276 -6.77 2.81 2.08
C PHE A 276 -6.12 1.59 2.73
N TRP A 277 -5.41 1.76 3.85
CA TRP A 277 -4.74 0.66 4.54
C TRP A 277 -5.75 -0.37 5.09
N LEU A 278 -6.93 0.09 5.52
CA LEU A 278 -8.03 -0.77 5.89
C LEU A 278 -8.57 -1.55 4.68
N GLN A 279 -8.73 -0.88 3.53
CA GLN A 279 -9.15 -1.52 2.28
C GLN A 279 -8.15 -2.61 1.85
N GLN A 280 -6.85 -2.33 1.90
CA GLN A 280 -5.80 -3.32 1.57
C GLN A 280 -5.81 -4.50 2.53
N ALA A 281 -5.92 -4.24 3.84
CA ALA A 281 -6.02 -5.30 4.84
C ALA A 281 -7.25 -6.19 4.62
N LEU A 282 -8.42 -5.62 4.30
CA LEU A 282 -9.63 -6.38 4.01
C LEU A 282 -9.48 -7.27 2.78
N VAL A 283 -8.92 -6.75 1.68
CA VAL A 283 -8.68 -7.55 0.46
C VAL A 283 -7.76 -8.74 0.74
N MET A 284 -6.69 -8.50 1.51
CA MET A 284 -5.73 -9.54 1.89
C MET A 284 -6.33 -10.59 2.83
N LEU A 285 -6.98 -10.16 3.92
CA LEU A 285 -7.53 -11.06 4.95
C LEU A 285 -8.70 -11.89 4.44
N LEU A 286 -9.54 -11.31 3.57
CA LEU A 286 -10.62 -12.03 2.89
C LEU A 286 -10.12 -12.93 1.75
N ARG A 287 -8.80 -12.97 1.50
CA ARG A 287 -8.15 -13.73 0.42
C ARG A 287 -8.81 -13.51 -0.93
N LEU A 288 -9.20 -12.26 -1.20
CA LEU A 288 -9.74 -11.87 -2.51
C LEU A 288 -8.64 -11.88 -3.59
N GLU A 289 -7.38 -11.95 -3.17
CA GLU A 289 -6.19 -12.11 -4.01
C GLU A 289 -5.40 -13.34 -3.60
N LYS A 290 -4.68 -13.94 -4.57
CA LYS A 290 -3.83 -15.11 -4.31
C LYS A 290 -2.74 -14.74 -3.28
N PRO A 291 -2.59 -15.51 -2.18
CA PRO A 291 -1.56 -15.26 -1.18
C PRO A 291 -0.14 -15.26 -1.78
N ARG A 292 0.74 -14.42 -1.23
CA ARG A 292 2.16 -14.27 -1.62
C ARG A 292 3.07 -15.19 -0.79
N LYS A 293 4.32 -15.45 -1.21
CA LYS A 293 5.30 -16.21 -0.38
C LYS A 293 5.56 -15.54 0.97
N ASP A 294 5.55 -14.21 1.06
CA ASP A 294 5.74 -13.45 2.31
C ASP A 294 4.41 -13.06 2.97
N TYR A 295 3.36 -13.89 2.80
CA TYR A 295 2.03 -13.58 3.30
C TYR A 295 2.00 -13.30 4.80
N TYR A 296 2.76 -14.05 5.61
CA TYR A 296 2.77 -13.87 7.06
C TYR A 296 3.47 -12.57 7.48
N GLU A 297 4.60 -12.23 6.84
CA GLU A 297 5.31 -10.97 7.04
C GLU A 297 4.45 -9.79 6.60
N LEU A 298 3.73 -9.92 5.49
CA LEU A 298 2.80 -8.92 4.99
C LEU A 298 1.60 -8.74 5.92
N VAL A 299 1.06 -9.81 6.49
CA VAL A 299 0.01 -9.75 7.51
C VAL A 299 0.53 -9.06 8.77
N ALA A 300 1.71 -9.44 9.27
CA ALA A 300 2.34 -8.80 10.42
C ALA A 300 2.56 -7.30 10.16
N HIS A 301 3.02 -6.94 8.96
CA HIS A 301 3.15 -5.55 8.53
C HIS A 301 1.81 -4.81 8.58
N HIS A 302 0.73 -5.36 8.03
CA HIS A 302 -0.59 -4.70 8.05
C HIS A 302 -1.14 -4.53 9.47
N LEU A 303 -0.91 -5.50 10.35
CA LEU A 303 -1.30 -5.37 11.77
C LEU A 303 -0.54 -4.22 12.43
N VAL A 304 0.78 -4.13 12.23
CA VAL A 304 1.61 -3.05 12.77
C VAL A 304 1.23 -1.70 12.17
N THR A 305 1.02 -1.63 10.86
CA THR A 305 0.64 -0.41 10.16
C THR A 305 -0.73 0.10 10.63
N LEU A 306 -1.75 -0.76 10.70
CA LEU A 306 -3.06 -0.37 11.22
C LEU A 306 -3.01 0.04 12.70
N TRP A 307 -2.19 -0.65 13.51
CA TRP A 307 -1.95 -0.25 14.89
C TRP A 307 -1.33 1.15 14.96
N LEU A 308 -0.26 1.42 14.21
CA LEU A 308 0.41 2.72 14.20
C LEU A 308 -0.52 3.84 13.74
N ILE A 309 -1.25 3.63 12.63
CA ILE A 309 -2.19 4.61 12.08
C ILE A 309 -3.29 4.91 13.11
N GLY A 310 -3.94 3.86 13.62
CA GLY A 310 -5.06 3.97 14.56
C GLY A 310 -4.64 4.59 15.89
N TRP A 311 -3.57 4.09 16.51
CA TRP A 311 -3.10 4.60 17.80
C TRP A 311 -2.61 6.03 17.70
N SER A 312 -1.78 6.38 16.71
CA SER A 312 -1.26 7.74 16.64
C SER A 312 -2.34 8.78 16.30
N TYR A 313 -3.43 8.39 15.64
CA TYR A 313 -4.65 9.22 15.57
C TYR A 313 -5.36 9.33 16.93
N LEU A 314 -5.57 8.20 17.60
CA LEU A 314 -6.28 8.12 18.87
C LEU A 314 -5.61 8.94 19.98
N ILE A 315 -4.27 8.92 20.07
CA ILE A 315 -3.52 9.61 21.15
C ILE A 315 -2.99 10.98 20.77
N ASN A 316 -3.47 11.61 19.68
CA ASN A 316 -3.00 12.93 19.25
C ASN A 316 -1.50 12.98 18.88
N LEU A 317 -0.95 11.90 18.31
CA LEU A 317 0.43 11.82 17.78
C LEU A 317 0.44 11.78 16.25
N THR A 318 -0.44 12.58 15.61
CA THR A 318 -0.60 12.60 14.16
C THR A 318 0.68 13.02 13.41
N MET A 319 1.58 13.78 14.05
CA MET A 319 2.90 14.10 13.48
C MET A 319 3.83 12.88 13.37
N ILE A 320 3.72 11.90 14.28
CA ILE A 320 4.45 10.63 14.13
C ILE A 320 3.85 9.85 12.98
N GLY A 321 2.52 9.82 12.87
CA GLY A 321 1.82 9.17 11.76
C GLY A 321 2.23 9.74 10.40
N THR A 322 2.26 11.07 10.23
CA THR A 322 2.72 11.70 8.97
C THR A 322 4.19 11.41 8.67
N THR A 323 5.05 11.43 9.69
CA THR A 323 6.46 11.03 9.58
C THR A 323 6.59 9.60 9.02
N VAL A 324 5.84 8.65 9.58
CA VAL A 324 5.83 7.27 9.13
C VAL A 324 5.28 7.16 7.70
N PHE A 325 4.15 7.80 7.38
CA PHE A 325 3.59 7.77 6.03
C PHE A 325 4.57 8.26 4.97
N VAL A 326 5.23 9.40 5.20
CA VAL A 326 6.21 9.96 4.25
C VAL A 326 7.41 9.03 4.09
N CYS A 327 7.92 8.45 5.18
CA CYS A 327 8.98 7.44 5.12
C CYS A 327 8.57 6.20 4.32
N MET A 328 7.28 5.88 4.28
CA MET A 328 6.80 4.70 3.58
C MET A 328 6.51 4.94 2.10
N ASP A 329 5.69 5.94 1.81
CA ASP A 329 5.10 6.15 0.50
C ASP A 329 6.12 6.56 -0.55
N ILE A 330 7.13 7.37 -0.17
CA ILE A 330 8.17 7.83 -1.11
C ILE A 330 8.94 6.62 -1.67
N PRO A 331 9.62 5.78 -0.87
CA PRO A 331 10.29 4.57 -1.37
C PRO A 331 9.36 3.63 -2.16
N ASP A 332 8.11 3.44 -1.73
CA ASP A 332 7.18 2.52 -2.38
C ASP A 332 6.78 2.99 -3.78
N THR A 333 6.70 4.32 -3.98
CA THR A 333 6.52 4.93 -5.30
C THR A 333 7.67 4.56 -6.24
N TRP A 334 8.91 4.72 -5.78
CA TRP A 334 10.10 4.44 -6.59
C TRP A 334 10.26 2.95 -6.91
N LEU A 335 9.90 2.09 -5.95
CA LEU A 335 9.90 0.64 -6.13
C LEU A 335 8.84 0.19 -7.14
N GLY A 336 7.62 0.72 -7.03
CA GLY A 336 6.56 0.45 -8.00
C GLY A 336 6.94 0.94 -9.39
N PHE A 337 7.60 2.10 -9.45
CA PHE A 337 8.03 2.71 -10.70
C PHE A 337 9.13 1.89 -11.37
N SER A 338 10.14 1.42 -10.63
CA SER A 338 11.18 0.56 -11.19
C SER A 338 10.61 -0.73 -11.79
N LYS A 339 9.62 -1.34 -11.12
CA LYS A 339 8.97 -2.55 -11.60
C LYS A 339 8.06 -2.32 -12.81
N ALA A 340 7.31 -1.22 -12.82
CA ALA A 340 6.50 -0.84 -13.96
C ALA A 340 7.39 -0.68 -15.22
N LEU A 341 8.52 0.00 -15.10
CA LEU A 341 9.51 0.14 -16.18
C LEU A 341 10.10 -1.20 -16.61
N ASN A 342 10.32 -2.11 -15.66
CA ASN A 342 10.78 -3.45 -15.98
C ASN A 342 9.78 -4.22 -16.87
N TYR A 343 8.50 -4.22 -16.50
CA TYR A 343 7.47 -4.90 -17.30
C TYR A 343 7.26 -4.25 -18.68
N MET A 344 7.63 -2.99 -18.83
CA MET A 344 7.66 -2.28 -20.12
C MET A 344 8.88 -2.63 -21.00
N GLY A 345 9.82 -3.44 -20.52
CA GLY A 345 11.05 -3.83 -21.23
C GLY A 345 12.12 -2.74 -21.27
N LEU A 346 12.05 -1.75 -20.37
CA LEU A 346 12.98 -0.62 -20.30
C LEU A 346 14.16 -0.94 -19.36
N ASP A 347 14.91 -1.97 -19.74
CA ASP A 347 15.92 -2.63 -18.89
C ASP A 347 16.99 -1.68 -18.33
N ASN A 348 17.62 -0.88 -19.20
CA ASN A 348 18.68 0.05 -18.79
C ASN A 348 18.17 1.14 -17.84
N VAL A 349 16.96 1.65 -18.10
CA VAL A 349 16.33 2.69 -17.26
C VAL A 349 15.95 2.09 -15.91
N THR A 350 15.40 0.88 -15.92
CA THR A 350 15.05 0.11 -14.73
C THR A 350 16.25 -0.03 -13.79
N VAL A 351 17.45 -0.30 -14.32
CA VAL A 351 18.68 -0.39 -13.53
C VAL A 351 18.96 0.88 -12.75
N VAL A 352 18.96 2.01 -13.46
CA VAL A 352 19.29 3.32 -12.89
C VAL A 352 18.25 3.72 -11.84
N ILE A 353 16.97 3.56 -12.16
CA ILE A 353 15.86 3.88 -11.25
C ILE A 353 15.89 2.97 -10.02
N PHE A 354 16.22 1.68 -10.17
CA PHE A 354 16.34 0.77 -9.04
C PHE A 354 17.52 1.14 -8.12
N ALA A 355 18.66 1.56 -8.68
CA ALA A 355 19.78 2.06 -7.87
C ALA A 355 19.43 3.34 -7.09
N VAL A 356 18.72 4.28 -7.74
CA VAL A 356 18.18 5.49 -7.06
C VAL A 356 17.22 5.09 -5.94
N PHE A 357 16.32 4.15 -6.22
CA PHE A 357 15.41 3.60 -5.23
C PHE A 357 16.16 3.04 -4.00
N MET A 358 17.27 2.32 -4.17
CA MET A 358 18.06 1.80 -3.03
C MET A 358 18.57 2.92 -2.11
N VAL A 359 19.01 4.05 -2.69
CA VAL A 359 19.44 5.23 -1.90
C VAL A 359 18.25 5.83 -1.16
N ILE A 360 17.11 5.99 -1.83
CA ILE A 360 15.88 6.51 -1.25
C ILE A 360 15.38 5.61 -0.11
N TRP A 361 15.37 4.29 -0.29
CA TRP A 361 15.00 3.33 0.75
C TRP A 361 15.93 3.45 1.95
N THR A 362 17.24 3.52 1.73
CA THR A 362 18.23 3.68 2.82
C THR A 362 17.95 4.93 3.65
N TYR A 363 17.67 6.05 2.99
CA TYR A 363 17.41 7.31 3.68
C TYR A 363 16.07 7.29 4.43
N PHE A 364 14.96 6.96 3.75
CA PHE A 364 13.62 7.04 4.35
C PHE A 364 13.28 5.84 5.25
N ARG A 365 13.45 4.60 4.76
CA ARG A 365 13.04 3.40 5.50
C ARG A 365 14.00 3.02 6.63
N ILE A 366 15.29 3.31 6.48
CA ILE A 366 16.30 2.93 7.48
C ILE A 366 16.68 4.13 8.34
N TYR A 367 17.31 5.16 7.76
CA TYR A 367 17.85 6.27 8.54
C TYR A 367 16.76 7.09 9.26
N LEU A 368 15.76 7.59 8.55
CA LEU A 368 14.69 8.41 9.16
C LEU A 368 13.79 7.62 10.11
N SER A 369 13.49 6.36 9.80
CA SER A 369 12.79 5.45 10.74
C SER A 369 13.58 5.23 12.03
N ALA A 370 14.90 4.98 11.93
CA ALA A 370 15.77 4.83 13.09
C ALA A 370 15.90 6.15 13.88
N ALA A 371 15.98 7.29 13.20
CA ALA A 371 15.97 8.60 13.84
C ALA A 371 14.64 8.83 14.61
N THR A 372 13.51 8.44 14.03
CA THR A 372 12.19 8.51 14.69
C THR A 372 12.17 7.66 15.96
N LEU A 373 12.72 6.43 15.93
CA LEU A 373 12.87 5.60 17.14
C LEU A 373 13.79 6.23 18.18
N HIS A 374 14.90 6.84 17.75
CA HIS A 374 15.80 7.57 18.63
C HIS A 374 15.06 8.72 19.33
N SER A 375 14.22 9.46 18.60
CA SER A 375 13.37 10.51 19.18
C SER A 375 12.38 9.95 20.21
N VAL A 376 11.68 8.84 19.91
CA VAL A 376 10.83 8.15 20.89
C VAL A 376 11.61 7.73 22.13
N TRP A 377 12.87 7.33 21.99
CA TRP A 377 13.65 6.89 23.13
C TRP A 377 14.19 8.03 23.98
N TYR A 378 14.71 9.09 23.37
CA TYR A 378 15.47 10.13 24.08
C TYR A 378 14.71 11.46 24.23
N GLN A 379 13.71 11.72 23.39
CA GLN A 379 12.99 13.01 23.35
C GLN A 379 11.55 12.91 23.87
N PHE A 380 11.07 11.72 24.24
CA PHE A 380 9.74 11.52 24.84
C PHE A 380 9.48 12.43 26.05
N GLU A 381 10.51 12.77 26.83
CA GLU A 381 10.35 13.63 28.00
C GLU A 381 10.13 15.12 27.67
N LEU A 382 10.24 15.52 26.40
CA LEU A 382 9.89 16.87 25.94
C LEU A 382 8.38 17.15 25.99
N ILE A 383 7.55 16.12 26.20
CA ILE A 383 6.11 16.27 26.42
C ILE A 383 5.89 17.19 27.63
N PRO A 384 5.01 18.21 27.53
CA PRO A 384 4.69 19.09 28.66
C PRO A 384 4.28 18.31 29.91
N ARG A 385 4.79 18.71 31.08
CA ARG A 385 4.60 17.94 32.33
C ARG A 385 3.14 17.66 32.66
N TYR A 386 2.25 18.61 32.40
CA TYR A 386 0.81 18.48 32.64
C TYR A 386 0.13 17.45 31.73
N ALA A 387 0.70 17.16 30.56
CA ALA A 387 0.14 16.22 29.58
C ALA A 387 0.72 14.80 29.69
N ARG A 388 1.61 14.55 30.67
CA ARG A 388 2.19 13.24 30.96
C ARG A 388 1.36 12.44 31.97
N GLU A 389 0.05 12.56 31.86
CA GLU A 389 -0.93 11.91 32.73
C GLU A 389 -1.93 11.13 31.86
N TRP A 390 -2.57 10.12 32.46
CA TRP A 390 -3.59 9.33 31.79
C TRP A 390 -4.95 9.97 32.02
N GLU A 391 -5.27 10.98 31.21
CA GLU A 391 -6.56 11.67 31.23
C GLU A 391 -7.15 11.75 29.80
N PRO A 392 -7.74 10.65 29.30
CA PRO A 392 -8.32 10.57 27.95
C PRO A 392 -9.34 11.68 27.63
N GLU A 393 -10.13 12.11 28.63
CA GLU A 393 -11.14 13.17 28.47
C GLU A 393 -10.53 14.52 28.06
N LYS A 394 -9.33 14.83 28.57
CA LYS A 394 -8.55 16.02 28.19
C LYS A 394 -7.66 15.79 26.96
N GLY A 395 -7.65 14.57 26.43
CA GLY A 395 -6.77 14.15 25.35
C GLY A 395 -5.31 13.93 25.78
N TRP A 396 -5.05 13.71 27.07
CA TRP A 396 -3.74 13.39 27.61
C TRP A 396 -3.61 11.87 27.75
N TRP A 397 -2.66 11.29 27.02
CA TRP A 397 -2.48 9.84 26.99
C TRP A 397 -1.08 9.40 27.42
N LEU A 398 -0.08 10.29 27.37
CA LEU A 398 1.33 9.91 27.32
C LEU A 398 1.99 9.81 28.70
N VAL A 399 1.58 8.80 29.46
CA VAL A 399 2.28 8.34 30.66
C VAL A 399 3.57 7.56 30.31
N SER A 400 4.48 7.41 31.27
CA SER A 400 5.83 6.85 31.03
C SER A 400 5.85 5.49 30.30
N TRP A 401 4.87 4.61 30.55
CA TRP A 401 4.81 3.31 29.89
C TRP A 401 4.33 3.37 28.42
N MET A 402 3.66 4.45 28.01
CA MET A 402 3.22 4.64 26.61
C MET A 402 4.40 4.80 25.65
N LYS A 403 5.56 5.20 26.14
CA LYS A 403 6.81 5.20 25.38
C LYS A 403 7.07 3.83 24.73
N TYR A 404 6.84 2.74 25.45
CA TYR A 404 7.03 1.38 24.93
C TYR A 404 5.96 0.99 23.90
N GLN A 405 4.72 1.44 24.09
CA GLN A 405 3.63 1.22 23.12
C GLN A 405 3.86 1.94 21.79
N ILE A 406 4.57 3.07 21.81
CA ILE A 406 4.96 3.78 20.58
C ILE A 406 6.22 3.15 19.98
N PHE A 407 7.21 2.83 20.83
CA PHE A 407 8.50 2.29 20.37
C PHE A 407 8.39 0.91 19.74
N ALA A 408 7.69 -0.03 20.37
CA ALA A 408 7.62 -1.43 19.94
C ALA A 408 7.11 -1.61 18.49
N PRO A 409 5.95 -1.03 18.08
CA PRO A 409 5.48 -1.18 16.70
C PRO A 409 6.37 -0.44 15.69
N LEU A 410 6.93 0.72 16.04
CA LEU A 410 7.90 1.41 15.15
C LEU A 410 9.19 0.60 14.97
N PHE A 411 9.64 -0.07 16.03
CA PHE A 411 10.82 -0.94 15.99
C PHE A 411 10.55 -2.18 15.14
N LEU A 412 9.40 -2.84 15.33
CA LEU A 412 8.98 -3.96 14.51
C LEU A 412 8.86 -3.56 13.02
N LEU A 413 8.34 -2.37 12.75
CA LEU A 413 8.27 -1.82 11.40
C LEU A 413 9.66 -1.61 10.79
N LEU A 414 10.64 -1.10 11.56
CA LEU A 414 12.03 -1.01 11.12
C LEU A 414 12.66 -2.39 10.85
N LEU A 415 12.38 -3.39 11.68
CA LEU A 415 12.86 -4.76 11.46
C LEU A 415 12.31 -5.35 10.15
N LEU A 416 11.03 -5.15 9.87
CA LEU A 416 10.42 -5.57 8.60
C LEU A 416 11.06 -4.85 7.40
N ASN A 417 11.32 -3.54 7.53
CA ASN A 417 12.02 -2.79 6.49
C ASN A 417 13.46 -3.29 6.27
N LEU A 418 14.17 -3.65 7.34
CA LEU A 418 15.50 -4.25 7.25
C LEU A 418 15.46 -5.63 6.60
N PHE A 419 14.46 -6.45 6.92
CA PHE A 419 14.24 -7.74 6.28
C PHE A 419 14.12 -7.60 4.76
N TRP A 420 13.22 -6.74 4.28
CA TRP A 420 13.10 -6.49 2.84
C TRP A 420 14.35 -5.84 2.25
N TYR A 421 15.01 -4.94 2.97
CA TYR A 421 16.26 -4.31 2.53
C TYR A 421 17.36 -5.34 2.24
N VAL A 422 17.51 -6.35 3.09
CA VAL A 422 18.46 -7.45 2.87
C VAL A 422 18.11 -8.24 1.61
N LEU A 423 16.82 -8.52 1.37
CA LEU A 423 16.38 -9.20 0.14
C LEU A 423 16.72 -8.38 -1.10
N MET A 424 16.50 -7.07 -1.07
CA MET A 424 16.78 -6.19 -2.21
C MET A 424 18.28 -6.09 -2.49
N TRP A 425 19.13 -6.01 -1.47
CA TRP A 425 20.58 -6.10 -1.66
C TRP A 425 21.03 -7.45 -2.21
N ARG A 426 20.47 -8.56 -1.71
CA ARG A 426 20.76 -9.90 -2.25
C ARG A 426 20.47 -9.96 -3.74
N ILE A 427 19.33 -9.43 -4.17
CA ILE A 427 18.92 -9.41 -5.57
C ILE A 427 19.83 -8.49 -6.40
N MET A 428 20.16 -7.31 -5.87
CA MET A 428 21.07 -6.39 -6.56
C MET A 428 22.48 -6.97 -6.75
N PHE A 429 23.03 -7.64 -5.72
CA PHE A 429 24.33 -8.30 -5.84
C PHE A 429 24.30 -9.48 -6.82
N LYS A 430 23.21 -10.27 -6.84
CA LYS A 430 23.01 -11.32 -7.86
C LYS A 430 22.97 -10.71 -9.26
N ALA A 431 22.27 -9.59 -9.46
CA ALA A 431 22.18 -8.89 -10.73
C ALA A 431 23.55 -8.40 -11.22
N ILE A 432 24.38 -7.83 -10.32
CA ILE A 432 25.71 -7.32 -10.65
C ILE A 432 26.69 -8.46 -10.98
N ARG A 433 26.60 -9.59 -10.28
CA ARG A 433 27.51 -10.75 -10.48
C ARG A 433 27.20 -11.58 -11.73
N GLY A 434 26.08 -11.33 -12.41
CA GLY A 434 25.66 -12.11 -13.58
C GLY A 434 25.24 -13.56 -13.27
N THR A 435 25.21 -13.95 -11.99
CA THR A 435 24.77 -15.28 -11.50
C THR A 435 23.26 -15.33 -11.32
N VAL A 436 22.52 -14.98 -12.38
CA VAL A 436 21.05 -15.10 -12.43
C VAL A 436 20.64 -16.41 -13.14
N ALA A 437 21.61 -17.19 -13.63
CA ALA A 437 21.35 -18.36 -14.47
C ALA A 437 21.02 -19.68 -13.73
N ASP A 438 21.38 -19.85 -12.45
CA ASP A 438 21.54 -21.21 -11.90
C ASP A 438 20.53 -21.60 -10.79
N GLU A 439 19.59 -20.73 -10.43
CA GLU A 439 18.53 -21.05 -9.45
C GLU A 439 17.12 -20.63 -9.93
N ARG A 440 16.97 -20.26 -11.21
CA ARG A 440 15.69 -19.78 -11.77
C ARG A 440 14.99 -20.76 -12.71
N GLU A 441 15.62 -21.90 -13.06
CA GLU A 441 14.86 -23.01 -13.63
C GLU A 441 13.95 -23.60 -12.52
N ASP A 442 14.48 -23.97 -11.36
CA ASP A 442 13.69 -24.60 -10.27
C ASP A 442 12.71 -23.71 -9.46
N GLY A 443 12.15 -22.59 -9.95
CA GLY A 443 11.16 -21.91 -9.08
C GLY A 443 10.35 -20.70 -9.55
N GLU A 444 10.44 -20.25 -10.80
CA GLU A 444 9.47 -19.24 -11.31
C GLU A 444 9.03 -19.45 -12.77
N ASP A 445 9.59 -20.39 -13.52
CA ASP A 445 9.14 -20.80 -14.87
C ASP A 445 8.93 -22.33 -15.02
N ASP A 446 9.25 -23.16 -14.02
CA ASP A 446 9.12 -24.64 -14.12
C ASP A 446 7.72 -25.21 -13.77
N ASP A 447 6.76 -24.38 -13.34
CA ASP A 447 5.38 -24.82 -13.13
C ASP A 447 4.61 -25.11 -14.44
N GLU A 448 5.17 -24.72 -15.61
CA GLU A 448 4.57 -25.02 -16.92
C GLU A 448 5.37 -26.03 -17.77
N GLU A 449 6.62 -26.38 -17.41
CA GLU A 449 7.43 -27.38 -18.14
C GLU A 449 7.70 -28.69 -17.38
N GLU A 450 7.54 -28.76 -16.05
CA GLU A 450 7.72 -30.01 -15.28
C GLU A 450 6.56 -31.02 -15.44
N GLU A 451 5.34 -30.58 -15.77
CA GLU A 451 4.19 -31.49 -15.96
C GLU A 451 4.27 -32.33 -17.24
N ASP A 452 4.94 -31.85 -18.29
CA ASP A 452 5.08 -32.57 -19.57
C ASP A 452 6.24 -33.58 -19.56
N LYS A 453 7.19 -33.49 -18.61
CA LYS A 453 8.26 -34.48 -18.45
C LYS A 453 7.90 -35.64 -17.51
N LYS A 454 6.87 -35.50 -16.66
CA LYS A 454 6.37 -36.58 -15.80
C LYS A 454 5.27 -37.45 -16.44
N LYS A 455 4.90 -37.19 -17.71
CA LYS A 455 3.90 -37.96 -18.48
C LYS A 455 4.44 -38.55 -19.80
N GLN A 456 5.75 -38.75 -19.94
CA GLN A 456 6.32 -39.63 -20.99
C GLN A 456 6.85 -40.94 -20.41
#